data_AF-A0A946T0N9-F1
#
_entry.id   AF-A0A946T0N9-F1
#
_cell.length_a   1.000
_cell.length_b   1.000
_cell.length_c   1.000
_cell.angle_alpha   90.00
_cell.angle_beta   90.00
_cell.angle_gamma   90.00
#
_symmetry.space_group_name_H-M   'P 1'
#
loop_
_entity.id
_entity.type
_entity.pdbx_description
1 polymer ?
#
loop_
_entity_poly.entity_id
_entity_poly.type
_entity_poly.pdbx_seq_one_letter_code
_entity_poly.pdbx_strand_id
1 'polypeptide(L)' 'MIGALVHFIPSLAVLVRRLHDVGKSGWFYFIVLIPLVGAIWLLVLFCTDGDQGENKWGPNPKAA' A
#
# COMPACT_ATOMS: atom_id res chain seq x y z
N MET A 1 -12.75 -22.50 -3.52
CA MET A 1 -11.99 -22.05 -2.33
C MET A 1 -10.47 -21.97 -2.53
N ILE A 2 -9.83 -22.85 -3.31
CA ILE A 2 -8.37 -22.79 -3.57
C ILE A 2 -7.94 -21.50 -4.29
N GLY A 3 -8.74 -21.01 -5.24
CA GLY A 3 -8.43 -19.77 -5.98
C GLY A 3 -8.29 -18.53 -5.10
N ALA A 4 -9.04 -18.39 -4.01
CA ALA A 4 -8.96 -17.22 -3.14
C ALA A 4 -7.61 -17.11 -2.42
N LEU A 5 -7.03 -18.25 -2.01
CA LEU A 5 -5.74 -18.29 -1.32
C LEU A 5 -4.58 -17.92 -2.25
N VAL A 6 -4.67 -18.31 -3.53
CA VAL A 6 -3.66 -17.95 -4.54
C VAL A 6 -3.63 -16.45 -4.79
N HIS A 7 -4.78 -15.78 -4.74
CA HIS A 7 -4.86 -14.32 -4.96
C HIS A 7 -4.55 -13.52 -3.69
N PHE A 8 -4.76 -14.08 -2.50
CA PHE A 8 -4.58 -13.36 -1.25
C PHE A 8 -3.16 -12.82 -1.07
N ILE A 9 -2.15 -13.68 -1.28
CA ILE A 9 -0.73 -13.30 -1.13
C ILE A 9 -0.31 -12.18 -2.10
N PRO A 10 -0.52 -12.30 -3.44
CA PRO A 10 -0.14 -11.23 -4.36
C PRO A 10 -0.95 -9.95 -4.14
N SER A 11 -2.24 -10.04 -3.78
CA SER A 11 -3.03 -8.85 -3.44
C SER A 11 -2.45 -8.11 -2.23
N LEU A 12 -2.11 -8.83 -1.17
CA LEU A 12 -1.48 -8.24 0.01
C LEU A 12 -0.10 -7.62 -0.32
N ALA A 13 0.70 -8.30 -1.15
CA ALA A 13 2.01 -7.80 -1.58
C ALA A 13 1.90 -6.48 -2.35
N VAL A 14 0.93 -6.35 -3.26
CA VAL A 14 0.69 -5.11 -4.02
C VAL A 14 0.24 -3.97 -3.09
N LEU A 15 -0.63 -4.24 -2.11
CA LEU A 15 -1.08 -3.24 -1.14
C LEU A 15 0.08 -2.72 -0.28
N VAL A 16 0.96 -3.61 0.19
CA VAL A 16 2.16 -3.24 0.94
C VAL A 16 3.12 -2.42 0.07
N ARG A 17 3.31 -2.80 -1.20
CA ARG A 17 4.12 -2.00 -2.15
C ARG A 17 3.55 -0.59 -2.34
N ARG A 18 2.23 -0.45 -2.51
CA ARG A 18 1.59 0.87 -2.61
C ARG A 18 1.75 1.71 -1.35
N LEU A 19 1.71 1.12 -0.16
CA LEU A 19 2.02 1.82 1.08
C LEU A 19 3.49 2.26 1.15
N HIS A 20 4.41 1.46 0.62
CA HIS A 20 5.82 1.80 0.57
C HIS A 20 6.11 2.92 -0.42
N ASP A 21 5.42 2.95 -1.56
CA ASP A 21 5.59 4.00 -2.56
C ASP A 21 5.31 5.41 -1.98
N VAL A 22 4.40 5.51 -1.00
CA VAL A 22 4.02 6.75 -0.28
C VAL A 22 4.71 6.90 1.09
N GLY A 23 5.84 6.20 1.28
CA GLY A 23 6.69 6.33 2.47
C GLY A 23 6.13 5.70 3.75
N LYS A 24 4.98 5.01 3.70
CA LYS A 24 4.38 4.33 4.85
C LYS A 24 4.85 2.89 4.97
N SER A 25 4.70 2.31 6.15
CA SER A 25 5.00 0.89 6.38
C SER A 25 3.78 0.03 6.03
N GLY A 26 3.99 -1.21 5.57
CA GLY A 26 2.91 -2.17 5.34
C GLY A 26 1.96 -2.37 6.54
N TRP A 27 2.42 -2.14 7.77
CA TRP A 27 1.60 -2.20 8.98
C TRP A 27 0.43 -1.20 8.99
N PHE A 28 0.52 -0.10 8.22
CA PHE A 28 -0.57 0.86 8.09
C PHE A 28 -1.82 0.26 7.42
N TYR A 29 -1.70 -0.88 6.73
CA TYR A 29 -2.86 -1.59 6.17
C TYR A 29 -3.88 -1.96 7.26
N PHE A 30 -3.45 -2.29 8.48
CA PHE A 30 -4.35 -2.66 9.58
C PHE A 30 -5.25 -1.53 10.06
N ILE A 31 -5.01 -0.28 9.63
CA ILE A 31 -5.95 0.83 9.85
C ILE A 31 -7.32 0.56 9.22
N VAL A 32 -7.41 -0.31 8.21
CA VAL A 32 -8.68 -0.78 7.64
C VAL A 32 -9.64 -1.38 8.69
N LEU A 33 -9.11 -1.85 9.83
CA LEU A 33 -9.92 -2.36 10.95
C LEU A 33 -10.70 -1.25 11.67
N ILE A 34 -10.34 0.03 11.47
CA ILE A 34 -11.09 1.18 11.96
C ILE A 34 -12.20 1.51 10.93
N PRO A 35 -13.49 1.34 11.29
CA PRO A 35 -14.59 1.52 10.35
C PRO A 35 -14.67 2.97 9.87
N LEU A 36 -15.01 3.13 8.59
CA LEU A 36 -15.14 4.41 7.86
C LEU A 36 -13.83 5.20 7.74
N VAL A 37 -13.27 5.69 8.85
CA VAL A 37 -12.09 6.55 8.86
C VAL A 37 -10.88 5.84 8.29
N GLY A 38 -10.66 4.58 8.68
CA GLY A 38 -9.50 3.84 8.22
C GLY A 38 -9.54 3.49 6.73
N ALA A 39 -10.72 3.10 6.25
CA ALA A 39 -10.96 2.85 4.83
C ALA A 39 -10.79 4.11 3.98
N ILE A 40 -11.37 5.24 4.40
CA ILE A 40 -11.24 6.53 3.70
C ILE A 40 -9.77 6.96 3.66
N TRP A 41 -9.06 6.86 4.78
CA TRP A 41 -7.65 7.23 4.87
C TRP A 41 -6.77 6.40 3.94
N LEU A 42 -6.98 5.07 3.89
CA LEU A 42 -6.28 4.18 2.97
C LEU A 42 -6.64 4.45 1.50
N LEU A 43 -7.90 4.73 1.20
CA LEU A 43 -8.32 5.10 -0.16
C LEU A 43 -7.61 6.37 -0.64
N VAL A 44 -7.59 7.42 0.19
CA VAL A 44 -6.85 8.64 -0.11
C VAL A 44 -5.39 8.31 -0.37
N LEU A 45 -4.75 7.53 0.50
CA LEU A 45 -3.36 7.17 0.39
C LEU A 45 -3.04 6.34 -0.88
N PHE A 46 -3.94 5.46 -1.30
CA PHE A 46 -3.78 4.67 -2.53
C PHE A 46 -3.93 5.51 -3.79
N CYS A 47 -4.74 6.57 -3.74
CA CYS A 47 -4.89 7.55 -4.81
C CYS A 47 -3.81 8.64 -4.82
N THR A 48 -3.04 8.79 -3.74
CA THR A 48 -1.91 9.71 -3.69
C THR A 48 -0.74 9.19 -4.52
N ASP A 49 -0.07 10.11 -5.22
CA ASP A 49 1.18 9.80 -5.91
C ASP A 49 2.27 9.36 -4.91
N GLY A 50 3.16 8.47 -5.35
CA GLY A 50 4.31 8.06 -4.54
C GLY A 50 5.26 9.23 -4.25
N ASP A 51 6.07 9.07 -3.20
CA ASP A 51 7.09 10.05 -2.81
C ASP A 51 8.03 10.37 -3.98
N GLN A 52 8.29 11.66 -4.18
CA GLN A 52 9.21 12.14 -5.22
C GLN A 52 10.63 12.06 -4.68
N GLY A 53 11.37 11.00 -5.01
CA GLY A 53 12.76 10.78 -4.59
C GLY A 53 13.02 9.38 -4.05
N GLU A 54 14.18 9.19 -3.40
CA GLU A 54 14.45 7.97 -2.66
C GLU A 54 13.74 8.00 -1.31
N ASN A 55 13.08 6.90 -0.97
CA ASN A 55 12.59 6.66 0.38
C ASN A 55 13.30 5.45 1.00
N LYS A 56 12.98 5.12 2.26
CA LYS A 56 13.56 3.98 2.97
C LYS A 56 13.35 2.60 2.32
N TRP A 57 12.50 2.53 1.29
CA TRP A 57 12.18 1.32 0.53
C TRP A 57 12.80 1.29 -0.87
N GLY A 58 13.50 2.36 -1.28
CA GLY A 58 14.25 2.43 -2.53
C GLY A 58 13.95 3.67 -3.37
N PRO A 59 14.54 3.76 -4.57
CA PRO A 59 14.34 4.87 -5.49
C PRO A 59 12.96 4.82 -6.16
N ASN A 60 12.41 6.00 -6.45
CA ASN A 60 11.17 6.13 -7.22
C ASN A 60 11.36 5.60 -8.66
N PRO A 61 10.58 4.61 -9.12
CA PRO A 61 10.71 4.05 -10.47
C PRO A 61 10.33 5.02 -11.59
N LYS A 62 9.61 6.11 -11.30
CA LYS A 62 9.29 7.16 -12.27
C LYS A 62 10.45 8.15 -12.50
N ALA A 63 11.47 8.13 -11.63
CA ALA A 63 12.62 9.03 -11.71
C ALA A 63 13.82 8.44 -12.49
N ALA A 64 13.71 7.19 -12.96
CA ALA A 64 14.72 6.49 -13.76
C ALA A 64 14.50 6.66 -15.26
#